data_AF-A0A9E7BAH1-F1
#
_entry.id   AF-A0A9E7BAH1-F1
#
_cell.length_a   1.000
_cell.length_b   1.000
_cell.length_c   1.000
_cell.angle_alpha   90.00
_cell.angle_beta   90.00
_cell.angle_gamma   90.00
#
_symmetry.space_group_name_H-M   'P 1'
#
loop_
_entity.id
_entity.type
_entity.pdbx_description
1 polymer ?
#
loop_
_entity_poly.entity_id
_entity_poly.type
_entity_poly.pdbx_seq_one_letter_code
_entity_poly.pdbx_strand_id
1 'polypeptide(L)' 'MATVDVTVRGGGIFGLSVAWACIARGARVRVVDTRR' A
#
# COMPACT_ATOMS: atom_id res chain seq x y z
N MET A 1 1.48 -15.86 13.08
CA MET A 1 0.75 -15.29 11.92
C MET A 1 1.77 -14.53 11.08
N ALA A 2 1.91 -14.83 9.79
CA ALA A 2 2.87 -14.12 8.94
C ALA A 2 2.32 -12.73 8.57
N THR A 3 3.06 -11.67 8.90
CA THR A 3 2.71 -10.31 8.46
C THR A 3 3.23 -10.11 7.04
N VAL A 4 2.37 -9.68 6.12
CA VAL A 4 2.75 -9.41 4.73
C VAL A 4 3.19 -7.96 4.62
N ASP A 5 4.39 -7.73 4.09
CA ASP A 5 4.90 -6.39 3.76
C ASP A 5 4.55 -6.06 2.30
N VAL A 6 3.86 -4.94 2.09
CA VAL A 6 3.43 -4.47 0.76
C VAL A 6 3.99 -3.09 0.48
N THR A 7 4.64 -2.93 -0.68
CA THR A 7 5.04 -1.61 -1.18
C THR A 7 4.18 -1.22 -2.38
N VAL A 8 3.47 -0.11 -2.26
CA VAL A 8 2.67 0.47 -3.35
C VAL A 8 3.44 1.62 -3.96
N ARG A 9 3.69 1.58 -5.27
CA ARG A 9 4.35 2.68 -6.01
C ARG A 9 3.28 3.53 -6.70
N GLY A 10 3.17 4.79 -6.30
CA GLY A 10 2.21 5.79 -6.80
C GLY A 10 1.13 6.16 -5.79
N GLY A 11 1.02 7.45 -5.46
CA GLY A 11 0.05 8.01 -4.50
C GLY A 11 -1.30 8.44 -5.10
N GLY A 12 -1.65 7.95 -6.29
CA GLY A 12 -2.94 8.24 -6.94
C GLY A 12 -4.12 7.50 -6.30
N ILE A 13 -5.34 7.79 -6.76
CA ILE A 13 -6.59 7.20 -6.24
C ILE A 13 -6.52 5.67 -6.15
N PHE A 14 -6.07 5.00 -7.22
CA PHE A 14 -5.96 3.54 -7.24
C PHE A 14 -4.88 3.01 -6.31
N GLY A 15 -3.73 3.68 -6.23
CA GLY A 15 -2.64 3.30 -5.33
C GLY A 15 -3.07 3.35 -3.87
N LEU A 16 -3.78 4.42 -3.49
CA LEU A 16 -4.32 4.56 -2.13
C LEU A 16 -5.45 3.56 -1.84
N SER A 17 -6.33 3.28 -2.81
CA SER A 17 -7.36 2.25 -2.65
C SER A 17 -6.77 0.86 -2.39
N VAL A 18 -5.73 0.48 -3.13
CA VAL A 18 -5.03 -0.80 -2.93
C VAL A 18 -4.29 -0.82 -1.59
N ALA A 19 -3.59 0.27 -1.25
CA ALA A 19 -2.89 0.38 0.03
C ALA A 19 -3.85 0.20 1.22
N TRP A 20 -5.03 0.83 1.17
CA TRP A 20 -6.06 0.70 2.19
C TRP A 20 -6.61 -0.74 2.28
N ALA A 21 -6.91 -1.36 1.13
CA ALA A 21 -7.37 -2.76 1.10
C ALA A 21 -6.36 -3.73 1.70
N CYS A 22 -5.06 -3.51 1.48
CA CYS A 22 -3.99 -4.29 2.10
C CYS A 22 -3.90 -4.06 3.61
N ILE A 23 -3.99 -2.81 4.07
CA ILE A 23 -4.01 -2.47 5.51
C ILE A 23 -5.19 -3.14 6.20
N ALA A 24 -6.39 -3.10 5.60
CA ALA A 24 -7.60 -3.71 6.15
C ALA A 24 -7.47 -5.23 6.33
N ARG A 25 -6.56 -5.88 5.61
CA ARG A 25 -6.26 -7.33 5.70
C ARG A 25 -5.10 -7.64 6.65
N GLY A 26 -4.57 -6.65 7.37
CA GLY A 26 -3.47 -6.82 8.33
C GLY A 26 -2.08 -6.79 7.70
N ALA A 27 -1.93 -6.30 6.47
CA ALA A 27 -0.63 -6.10 5.86
C ALA A 27 0.04 -4.81 6.38
N ARG A 28 1.37 -4.83 6.45
CA ARG A 28 2.18 -3.64 6.68
C ARG A 28 2.46 -2.98 5.34
N VAL A 29 1.91 -1.79 5.11
CA VAL A 29 1.96 -1.13 3.80
C VAL A 29 2.85 0.10 3.83
N ARG A 30 3.70 0.26 2.81
CA ARG A 30 4.45 1.47 2.51
C ARG A 30 4.04 1.99 1.13
N VAL A 31 3.56 3.24 1.06
CA VAL A 31 3.31 3.91 -0.22
C VAL A 31 4.54 4.75 -0.57
N VAL A 32 5.04 4.60 -1.79
CA VAL A 32 6.13 5.39 -2.36
C VAL A 32 5.55 6.19 -3.51
N ASP A 33 5.48 7.51 -3.36
CA ASP A 33 5.14 8.37 -4.49
C ASP A 33 6.35 8.51 -5.42
N THR A 34 6.12 8.36 -6.72
CA THR A 34 7.16 8.39 -7.75
C THR A 34 6.99 9.58 -8.71
N ARG A 35 6.09 10.51 -8.39
CA ARG A 35 6.02 11.82 -9.06
C ARG A 35 7.20 12.66 -8.60
N ARG A 36 7.90 13.28 -9.55
CA ARG A 36 9.03 14.18 -9.34
C ARG A 36 8.55 15.61 -9.10
#